data_AF-A0A8T4UHH9-F1
#
_entry.id   AF-A0A8T4UHH9-F1
#
_cell.length_a   1.000
_cell.length_b   1.000
_cell.length_c   1.000
_cell.angle_alpha   90.00
_cell.angle_beta   90.00
_cell.angle_gamma   90.00
#
_symmetry.space_group_name_H-M   'P 1'
#
loop_
_entity.id
_entity.type
_entity.pdbx_description
1 polymer ?
#
loop_
_entity_poly.entity_id
_entity_poly.type
_entity_poly.pdbx_seq_one_letter_code
_entity_poly.pdbx_strand_id
1 'polypeptide(L)' 'MVIKNKKLDCAIKKFINNKSTITKASQITDISLSSFMELLSQKNISFHYTIKDLEDDFEGLL' A
#
# COMPACT_ATOMS: atom_id res chain seq x y z
N MET A 1 -9.13 -17.79 7.27
CA MET A 1 -7.70 -17.40 7.40
C MET A 1 -6.96 -17.27 6.06
N VAL A 2 -7.23 -18.12 5.06
CA VAL A 2 -6.54 -18.10 3.73
C VAL A 2 -6.82 -16.84 2.88
N ILE A 3 -8.02 -16.26 2.98
CA ILE A 3 -8.45 -15.12 2.13
C ILE A 3 -7.75 -13.80 2.51
N LYS A 4 -7.51 -13.56 3.81
CA LYS A 4 -6.84 -12.34 4.30
C LYS A 4 -5.41 -12.21 3.75
N ASN A 5 -4.66 -13.31 3.71
CA ASN A 5 -3.31 -13.33 3.14
C ASN A 5 -3.30 -13.05 1.63
N LYS A 6 -4.28 -13.57 0.87
CA LYS A 6 -4.37 -13.31 -0.58
C LYS A 6 -4.61 -11.84 -0.91
N LYS A 7 -5.45 -11.14 -0.12
CA LYS A 7 -5.68 -9.70 -0.29
C LYS A 7 -4.41 -8.89 -0.01
N LEU A 8 -3.71 -9.23 1.06
CA LEU A 8 -2.47 -8.58 1.44
C LEU A 8 -1.38 -8.77 0.36
N ASP A 9 -1.19 -9.99 -0.12
CA ASP A 9 -0.23 -10.28 -1.20
C ASP A 9 -0.58 -9.52 -2.49
N CYS A 10 -1.88 -9.38 -2.80
CA CYS A 10 -2.35 -8.60 -3.94
C CYS A 10 -2.05 -7.11 -3.77
N ALA A 11 -2.31 -6.54 -2.60
CA ALA A 11 -2.05 -5.14 -2.28
C ALA A 11 -0.55 -4.82 -2.37
N ILE A 12 0.30 -5.68 -1.77
CA ILE A 12 1.76 -5.54 -1.84
C ILE A 12 2.25 -5.62 -3.29
N LYS A 13 1.76 -6.59 -4.08
CA LYS A 13 2.12 -6.70 -5.50
C LYS A 13 1.69 -5.47 -6.30
N LYS A 14 0.51 -4.91 -6.03
CA LYS A 14 0.06 -3.68 -6.71
C LYS A 14 0.95 -2.49 -6.36
N PHE A 15 1.33 -2.36 -5.09
CA PHE A 15 2.26 -1.32 -4.62
C PHE A 15 3.63 -1.46 -5.28
N ILE A 16 4.27 -2.65 -5.22
CA ILE A 16 5.60 -2.89 -5.82
C ILE A 16 5.62 -2.62 -7.33
N ASN A 17 4.50 -2.89 -8.03
CA ASN A 17 4.40 -2.67 -9.48
C ASN A 17 3.99 -1.22 -9.85
N ASN A 18 3.98 -0.27 -8.91
CA ASN A 18 3.52 1.11 -9.11
C ASN A 18 2.10 1.20 -9.71
N LYS A 19 1.25 0.20 -9.43
CA LYS A 19 -0.15 0.15 -9.89
C LYS A 19 -1.13 0.75 -8.87
N SER A 20 -0.61 1.15 -7.71
CA SER A 20 -1.38 1.70 -6.60
C SER A 20 -0.47 2.48 -5.68
N THR A 21 -0.92 3.65 -5.22
CA THR A 21 -0.28 4.36 -4.11
C THR A 21 -0.38 3.52 -2.83
N ILE A 22 0.44 3.86 -1.83
CA ILE A 22 0.44 3.16 -0.55
C ILE A 22 -0.92 3.25 0.16
N THR A 23 -1.58 4.41 0.05
CA THR A 23 -2.90 4.67 0.59
C THR A 23 -3.94 3.76 -0.06
N LYS A 24 -4.00 3.72 -1.39
CA LYS A 24 -4.89 2.82 -2.15
C LYS A 24 -4.59 1.34 -1.88
N ALA A 25 -3.33 0.98 -1.68
CA ALA A 25 -2.94 -0.39 -1.36
C ALA A 25 -3.40 -0.82 0.04
N SER A 26 -3.31 0.08 1.03
CA SER A 26 -3.83 -0.17 2.38
C SER A 26 -5.35 -0.34 2.39
N GLN A 27 -6.10 0.41 1.58
CA GLN A 27 -7.56 0.30 1.47
C GLN A 27 -8.05 -1.04 0.90
N ILE A 28 -7.21 -1.73 0.11
CA ILE A 28 -7.52 -3.08 -0.41
C ILE A 28 -7.48 -4.12 0.73
N THR A 29 -6.82 -3.78 1.83
CA THR A 29 -6.62 -4.62 3.00
C THR A 29 -7.48 -4.16 4.18
N ASP A 30 -7.80 -5.06 5.10
CA ASP A 30 -8.53 -4.71 6.32
C ASP A 30 -7.59 -4.16 7.42
N ILE A 31 -6.49 -3.49 7.05
CA ILE A 31 -5.50 -2.93 7.99
C ILE A 31 -5.28 -1.44 7.72
N SER A 32 -4.87 -0.70 8.75
CA SER A 32 -4.59 0.73 8.62
C SER A 32 -3.37 0.98 7.71
N LEU A 33 -3.28 2.20 7.18
CA LEU A 33 -2.11 2.67 6.44
C LEU A 33 -0.81 2.48 7.24
N SER A 34 -0.82 2.82 8.53
CA SER A 34 0.34 2.64 9.42
C SER A 34 0.77 1.18 9.54
N SER A 35 -0.18 0.25 9.73
CA SER A 35 0.13 -1.18 9.77
C SER A 35 0.59 -1.71 8.42
N PHE A 36 0.08 -1.19 7.31
CA PHE A 36 0.53 -1.55 5.97
C PHE A 36 1.98 -1.08 5.74
N MET A 37 2.33 0.13 6.17
CA MET A 37 3.70 0.64 6.16
C MET A 37 4.63 -0.23 7.01
N GLU A 38 4.25 -0.52 8.26
CA GLU A 38 5.07 -1.35 9.14
C GLU A 38 5.34 -2.74 8.53
N LEU A 39 4.36 -3.31 7.85
CA LEU A 39 4.48 -4.59 7.15
C LEU A 39 5.40 -4.53 5.93
N LEU A 40 5.38 -3.45 5.15
CA LEU A 40 6.33 -3.22 4.06
C LEU A 40 7.76 -3.08 4.59
N SER A 41 7.94 -2.35 5.69
CA SER A 41 9.23 -2.18 6.38
C SER A 41 9.79 -3.52 6.87
N GLN A 42 8.97 -4.33 7.54
CA GLN A 42 9.35 -5.69 7.99
C GLN A 42 9.75 -6.61 6.83
N LYS A 43 9.20 -6.39 5.63
CA LYS A 43 9.52 -7.15 4.41
C LYS A 43 10.70 -6.56 3.63
N ASN A 44 11.37 -5.52 4.14
CA ASN A 44 12.42 -4.76 3.44
C ASN A 44 11.98 -4.26 2.06
N ILE A 45 10.69 -3.93 1.90
CA ILE A 45 10.18 -3.34 0.67
C ILE A 45 10.40 -1.84 0.77
N SER A 46 11.24 -1.30 -0.13
CA SER A 46 11.51 0.13 -0.22
C SER A 46 10.23 0.91 -0.46
N PHE A 47 10.01 1.95 0.35
CA PHE A 47 9.02 2.97 0.06
C PHE A 47 9.56 3.86 -1.05
N HIS A 48 9.30 3.48 -2.30
CA HIS A 48 9.40 4.43 -3.40
C HIS A 48 8.19 5.37 -3.31
N TYR A 49 8.25 6.31 -2.37
CA TYR A 49 7.27 7.37 -2.25
C TYR A 49 7.81 8.58 -2.99
N THR A 50 7.32 8.80 -4.20
CA THR A 50 7.70 9.95 -5.02
C THR A 50 6.80 11.15 -4.70
N ILE A 51 7.24 12.36 -5.05
CA ILE A 51 6.39 13.57 -4.92
C ILE A 51 5.06 13.40 -5.66
N LYS A 52 5.07 12.69 -6.78
CA LYS A 52 3.87 12.38 -7.54
C LYS A 52 2.90 11.47 -6.77
N ASP A 53 3.40 10.53 -5.98
CA ASP A 53 2.55 9.68 -5.13
C ASP A 53 1.89 10.49 -4.00
N LEU A 54 2.56 11.54 -3.53
CA LEU A 54 2.00 12.50 -2.57
C LEU A 54 0.89 13.35 -3.21
N GLU A 55 1.11 13.83 -4.44
CA GLU A 55 0.10 14.59 -5.20
C GLU A 55 -1.16 13.74 -5.44
N ASP A 56 -1.00 12.50 -5.92
CA ASP A 56 -2.10 11.55 -6.15
C ASP A 56 -2.87 11.20 -4.86
N ASP A 57 -2.18 11.14 -3.71
CA ASP A 57 -2.81 10.91 -2.40
C ASP A 57 -3.58 12.16 -1.91
N PHE A 58 -3.09 13.37 -2.22
CA PHE A 58 -3.78 14.63 -1.92
C PHE A 58 -5.03 14.84 -2.77
N GLU A 59 -4.99 14.48 -4.06
CA GLU A 59 -6.18 14.52 -4.93
C GLU A 59 -7.30 13.58 -4.42
N GLY A 60 -6.94 12.45 -3.80
CA GLY A 60 -7.91 11.51 -3.22
C GLY A 60 -8.59 11.98 -1.92
N LEU A 61 -8.19 13.13 -1.36
CA LEU A 61 -8.74 13.72 -0.14
C LEU A 61 -9.76 14.86 -0.41
N LEU A 62 -9.93 15.26 -1.67
CA LEU A 62 -10.93 16.25 -2.14
C LEU A 62 -12.16 15.55 -2.72
#